data_AF-A0A2T7TK52-F1
#
_entry.id   AF-A0A2T7TK52-F1
#
_cell.length_a   1.000
_cell.length_b   1.000
_cell.length_c   1.000
_cell.angle_alpha   90.00
_cell.angle_beta   90.00
_cell.angle_gamma   90.00
#
_symmetry.space_group_name_H-M   'P 1'
#
loop_
_entity.id
_entity.type
_entity.pdbx_description
1 polymer ?
#
loop_
_entity_poly.entity_id
_entity_poly.type
_entity_poly.pdbx_seq_one_letter_code
_entity_poly.pdbx_strand_id
1 'polypeptide(L)'
;MAGAVGGLAGGVVFGGLMAMMGMLGMIASLVGSSSAIVGFLVHLVISVLIGLALTIPGAGVLRKGLIISAVVGLVYGMLWWVLGPLLIMPTMMGMPLFTFDAGSGASLMGHAVYGLIVGLVASLIIRRGR
;
A
#
# COMPACT_ATOMS: atom_id res chain seq x y z
N MET A 1 -8.55 2.18 14.11
CA MET A 1 -8.93 0.87 13.51
C MET A 1 -9.18 0.92 12.01
N ALA A 2 -9.90 1.92 11.47
CA ALA A 2 -10.22 1.99 10.03
C ALA A 2 -9.01 1.81 9.11
N GLY A 3 -7.89 2.50 9.39
CA GLY A 3 -6.65 2.35 8.64
C GLY A 3 -5.98 1.00 8.76
N ALA A 4 -6.04 0.36 9.94
CA ALA A 4 -5.49 -0.98 10.11
C ALA A 4 -6.28 -2.01 9.29
N VAL A 5 -7.61 -1.96 9.33
CA VAL A 5 -8.46 -2.89 8.55
C VAL A 5 -8.36 -2.60 7.05
N GLY A 6 -8.38 -1.33 6.65
CA GLY A 6 -8.18 -0.95 5.25
C GLY A 6 -6.79 -1.32 4.73
N GLY A 7 -5.76 -1.08 5.54
CA GLY A 7 -4.38 -1.47 5.27
C GLY A 7 -4.21 -2.98 5.13
N LEU A 8 -4.79 -3.78 6.04
CA LEU A 8 -4.79 -5.24 5.91
C LEU A 8 -5.54 -5.72 4.66
N ALA A 9 -6.75 -5.21 4.41
CA ALA A 9 -7.54 -5.60 3.25
C ALA A 9 -6.81 -5.29 1.94
N GLY A 10 -6.28 -4.07 1.81
CA GLY A 10 -5.49 -3.68 0.64
C GLY A 10 -4.19 -4.45 0.55
N GLY A 11 -3.50 -4.65 1.67
CA GLY A 11 -2.21 -5.33 1.75
C GLY A 11 -2.30 -6.83 1.43
N VAL A 12 -3.40 -7.50 1.77
CA VAL A 12 -3.63 -8.90 1.36
C VAL A 12 -3.80 -8.98 -0.16
N VAL A 13 -4.61 -8.09 -0.75
CA VAL A 13 -4.82 -8.06 -2.21
C VAL A 13 -3.52 -7.72 -2.93
N PHE A 14 -2.80 -6.68 -2.48
CA PHE A 14 -1.55 -6.27 -3.10
C PHE A 14 -0.45 -7.32 -2.87
N GLY A 15 -0.34 -7.89 -1.68
CA GLY A 15 0.57 -9.00 -1.41
C GLY A 15 0.30 -10.22 -2.30
N GLY A 16 -0.97 -10.53 -2.60
CA GLY A 16 -1.34 -11.55 -3.58
C GLY A 16 -0.87 -11.21 -5.00
N LEU A 17 -1.05 -9.97 -5.44
CA LEU A 17 -0.50 -9.48 -6.72
C LEU A 17 1.03 -9.64 -6.76
N MET A 18 1.73 -9.24 -5.70
CA MET A 18 3.19 -9.40 -5.60
C MET A 18 3.63 -10.86 -5.62
N ALA A 19 2.86 -11.76 -5.00
CA ALA A 19 3.15 -13.20 -5.02
C ALA A 19 3.10 -13.75 -6.45
N MET A 20 2.07 -13.40 -7.22
CA MET A 20 1.93 -13.81 -8.62
C MET A 20 3.04 -13.26 -9.51
N MET A 21 3.59 -12.09 -9.16
CA MET A 21 4.68 -11.44 -9.89
C MET A 21 6.08 -11.82 -9.36
N GLY A 22 6.18 -12.68 -8.35
CA GLY A 22 7.47 -13.07 -7.76
C GLY A 22 8.20 -11.96 -6.99
N MET A 23 7.51 -10.87 -6.63
CA MET A 23 8.13 -9.67 -6.02
C MET A 23 8.29 -9.75 -4.49
N LEU A 24 7.74 -10.76 -3.83
CA LEU A 24 7.80 -10.87 -2.37
C LEU A 24 9.23 -11.06 -1.83
N GLY A 25 10.12 -11.67 -2.60
CA GLY A 25 11.53 -11.82 -2.21
C GLY A 25 12.24 -10.47 -2.06
N MET A 26 11.88 -9.48 -2.90
CA MET A 26 12.41 -8.12 -2.79
C MET A 26 11.93 -7.45 -1.48
N ILE A 27 10.69 -7.65 -1.06
CA ILE A 27 10.23 -7.11 0.22
C ILE A 27 10.90 -7.83 1.41
N ALA A 28 11.10 -9.15 1.30
CA ALA A 28 11.77 -9.93 2.34
C ALA A 28 13.21 -9.47 2.60
N SER A 29 13.92 -9.02 1.55
CA SER A 29 15.32 -8.59 1.68
C SER A 29 15.49 -7.32 2.51
N LEU A 30 14.43 -6.51 2.68
CA LEU A 30 14.42 -5.35 3.59
C LEU A 30 14.73 -5.73 5.05
N VAL A 31 14.47 -6.99 5.42
CA VAL A 31 14.76 -7.54 6.76
C VAL A 31 15.81 -8.66 6.71
N GLY A 32 16.61 -8.73 5.63
CA GLY A 32 17.66 -9.72 5.46
C GLY A 32 17.17 -11.14 5.19
N SER A 33 15.92 -11.31 4.74
CA SER A 33 15.33 -12.62 4.45
C SER A 33 15.12 -12.82 2.94
N SER A 34 15.06 -14.09 2.51
CA SER A 34 14.68 -14.48 1.14
C SER A 34 13.32 -15.19 1.09
N SER A 35 12.65 -15.40 2.24
CA SER A 35 11.38 -16.12 2.31
C SER A 35 10.22 -15.25 1.82
N ALA A 36 9.48 -15.74 0.82
CA ALA A 36 8.28 -15.08 0.32
C ALA A 36 7.22 -14.84 1.40
N ILE A 37 7.10 -15.77 2.37
CA ILE A 37 6.18 -15.63 3.51
C ILE A 37 6.62 -14.46 4.40
N VAL A 38 7.93 -14.35 4.68
CA VAL A 38 8.46 -13.21 5.45
C VAL A 38 8.21 -11.90 4.70
N GLY A 39 8.48 -11.86 3.39
CA GLY A 39 8.18 -10.68 2.56
C GLY A 39 6.71 -10.29 2.59
N PHE A 40 5.79 -11.26 2.55
CA PHE A 40 4.35 -11.01 2.67
C PHE A 40 3.97 -10.45 4.04
N LEU A 41 4.51 -10.99 5.14
CA LEU A 41 4.24 -10.48 6.49
C LEU A 41 4.79 -9.06 6.69
N VAL A 42 6.02 -8.80 6.23
CA VAL A 42 6.63 -7.46 6.25
C VAL A 42 5.76 -6.49 5.44
N HIS A 43 5.30 -6.91 4.26
CA HIS A 43 4.37 -6.11 3.46
C HIS A 43 3.09 -5.77 4.23
N LEU A 44 2.43 -6.75 4.86
CA LEU A 44 1.21 -6.50 5.63
C LEU A 44 1.42 -5.52 6.79
N VAL A 45 2.56 -5.59 7.48
CA VAL A 45 2.92 -4.61 8.53
C VAL A 45 3.03 -3.21 7.92
N ILE A 46 3.77 -3.06 6.82
CA ILE A 46 3.90 -1.79 6.11
C ILE A 46 2.53 -1.28 5.65
N SER A 47 1.69 -2.14 5.08
CA SER A 47 0.33 -1.81 4.66
C SER A 47 -0.54 -1.29 5.81
N VAL A 48 -0.46 -1.89 7.00
CA VAL A 48 -1.17 -1.37 8.19
C VAL A 48 -0.69 0.03 8.55
N LEU A 49 0.63 0.24 8.59
CA LEU A 49 1.20 1.54 8.95
C LEU A 49 0.81 2.63 7.95
N ILE A 50 0.87 2.32 6.65
CA ILE A 50 0.45 3.22 5.58
C ILE A 50 -1.06 3.50 5.66
N GLY A 51 -1.90 2.48 5.86
CA GLY A 51 -3.34 2.66 6.03
C GLY A 51 -3.70 3.55 7.23
N LEU A 52 -2.98 3.39 8.35
CA LEU A 52 -3.10 4.27 9.52
C LEU A 52 -2.68 5.71 9.19
N ALA A 53 -1.57 5.89 8.47
CA ALA A 53 -1.06 7.20 8.08
C ALA A 53 -2.05 7.99 7.21
N LEU A 54 -2.86 7.34 6.37
CA LEU A 54 -3.97 8.01 5.68
C LEU A 54 -5.11 8.37 6.64
N THR A 55 -5.55 7.41 7.45
CA THR A 55 -6.85 7.50 8.13
C THR A 55 -6.81 8.32 9.42
N ILE A 56 -5.69 8.37 10.14
CA ILE A 56 -5.56 9.17 11.36
C ILE A 56 -5.79 10.65 11.07
N PRO A 57 -5.07 11.30 10.13
CA PRO A 57 -5.34 12.69 9.76
C PRO A 57 -6.50 12.83 8.76
N GLY A 58 -6.74 11.84 7.91
CA GLY A 58 -7.68 11.93 6.78
C GLY A 58 -9.13 11.53 7.08
N ALA A 59 -9.45 11.09 8.30
CA ALA A 59 -10.79 10.58 8.63
C ALA A 59 -11.94 11.55 8.28
N GLY A 60 -11.73 12.86 8.47
CA GLY A 60 -12.72 13.88 8.13
C GLY A 60 -13.04 13.95 6.63
N VAL A 61 -12.03 13.77 5.77
CA VAL A 61 -12.19 13.75 4.31
C VAL A 61 -12.89 12.47 3.87
N LEU A 62 -12.48 11.31 4.41
CA LEU A 62 -13.05 10.01 4.06
C LEU A 62 -14.53 9.85 4.46
N ARG A 63 -15.00 10.68 5.39
CA ARG A 63 -16.43 10.74 5.76
C ARG A 63 -17.32 11.38 4.70
N LYS A 64 -16.77 12.19 3.78
CA LYS A 64 -17.55 12.98 2.83
C LYS A 64 -18.24 12.13 1.75
N GLY A 65 -17.78 10.90 1.51
CA GLY A 65 -18.44 9.96 0.58
C GLY A 65 -17.50 8.90 0.04
N LEU A 66 -18.07 7.85 -0.56
CA LEU A 66 -17.29 6.73 -1.12
C LEU A 66 -16.45 7.16 -2.33
N ILE A 67 -17.02 7.97 -3.24
CA ILE A 67 -16.30 8.46 -4.42
C ILE A 67 -15.09 9.30 -4.01
N ILE A 68 -15.28 10.26 -3.07
CA ILE A 68 -14.20 11.07 -2.52
C ILE A 68 -13.12 10.17 -1.90
N SER A 69 -13.54 9.16 -1.13
CA SER A 69 -12.61 8.23 -0.49
C SER A 69 -11.84 7.37 -1.48
N ALA A 70 -12.47 6.94 -2.57
CA ALA A 70 -11.82 6.20 -3.65
C ALA A 70 -10.75 7.04 -4.35
N VAL A 71 -11.09 8.30 -4.69
CA VAL A 71 -10.14 9.23 -5.32
C VAL A 71 -8.97 9.54 -4.38
N VAL A 72 -9.25 9.86 -3.11
CA VAL A 72 -8.22 10.09 -2.09
C VAL A 72 -7.34 8.85 -1.92
N GLY A 73 -7.94 7.67 -1.87
CA GLY A 73 -7.23 6.39 -1.79
C GLY A 73 -6.31 6.16 -2.99
N LEU A 74 -6.79 6.37 -4.22
CA LEU A 74 -6.00 6.23 -5.45
C LEU A 74 -4.80 7.18 -5.46
N VAL A 75 -5.01 8.47 -5.19
CA VAL A 75 -3.94 9.47 -5.12
C VAL A 75 -2.93 9.11 -4.03
N TYR A 76 -3.42 8.64 -2.88
CA TYR A 76 -2.56 8.19 -1.80
C TYR A 76 -1.74 6.94 -2.17
N GLY A 77 -2.33 5.99 -2.89
CA GLY A 77 -1.63 4.84 -3.46
C GLY A 77 -0.52 5.27 -4.42
N MET A 78 -0.82 6.18 -5.36
CA MET A 78 0.17 6.72 -6.29
C MET A 78 1.30 7.45 -5.56
N LEU A 79 1.00 8.19 -4.50
CA LEU A 79 2.02 8.81 -3.65
C LEU A 79 2.95 7.76 -3.04
N TRP A 80 2.41 6.66 -2.50
CA TRP A 80 3.24 5.58 -1.97
C TRP A 80 3.96 4.75 -3.02
N TRP A 81 3.47 4.71 -4.25
CA TRP A 81 4.24 4.16 -5.36
C TRP A 81 5.48 5.01 -5.65
N VAL A 82 5.39 6.34 -5.60
CA VAL A 82 6.59 7.19 -5.75
C VAL A 82 7.51 7.00 -4.55
N LEU A 83 6.98 7.03 -3.33
CA LEU A 83 7.81 6.97 -2.12
C LEU A 83 8.44 5.59 -1.88
N GLY A 84 7.69 4.51 -2.04
CA GLY A 84 8.13 3.16 -1.69
C GLY A 84 9.11 2.58 -2.71
N PRO A 85 8.63 2.07 -3.85
CA PRO A 85 9.44 1.36 -4.83
C PRO A 85 10.34 2.25 -5.70
N LEU A 86 10.07 3.55 -5.86
CA LEU A 86 10.92 4.43 -6.68
C LEU A 86 11.97 5.22 -5.88
N LEU A 87 11.79 5.35 -4.56
CA LEU A 87 12.65 6.16 -3.70
C LEU A 87 13.19 5.35 -2.51
N ILE A 88 12.35 4.96 -1.55
CA ILE A 88 12.80 4.35 -0.28
C ILE A 88 13.48 3.00 -0.52
N MET A 89 12.84 2.05 -1.21
CA MET A 89 13.44 0.73 -1.43
C MET A 89 14.75 0.82 -2.22
N PRO A 90 14.83 1.58 -3.34
CA PRO A 90 16.09 1.76 -4.04
C PRO A 90 17.19 2.39 -3.19
N THR A 91 16.89 3.40 -2.37
CA THR A 91 17.89 3.99 -1.45
C THR A 91 18.42 2.98 -0.44
N MET A 92 17.55 2.14 0.14
CA MET A 92 17.95 1.11 1.10
C MET A 92 18.78 -0.01 0.46
N MET A 93 18.58 -0.29 -0.82
CA MET A 93 19.21 -1.41 -1.55
C MET A 93 20.37 -0.99 -2.46
N GLY A 94 20.70 0.31 -2.53
CA GLY A 94 21.73 0.82 -3.45
C GLY A 94 21.35 0.68 -4.94
N MET A 95 20.06 0.67 -5.26
CA MET A 95 19.57 0.63 -6.64
C MET A 95 19.38 2.04 -7.23
N PRO A 96 19.32 2.19 -8.57
CA PRO A 96 18.96 3.45 -9.20
C PRO A 96 17.59 3.97 -8.73
N LEU A 97 17.50 5.27 -8.45
CA LEU A 97 16.26 5.94 -8.04
C LEU A 97 15.41 6.28 -9.27
N PHE A 98 14.08 6.33 -9.09
CA PHE A 98 13.13 6.80 -10.12
C PHE A 98 13.27 6.08 -11.47
N THR A 99 13.54 4.78 -11.46
CA THR A 99 13.53 3.96 -12.67
C THR A 99 12.09 3.72 -13.13
N PHE A 100 11.81 4.02 -14.40
CA PHE A 100 10.52 3.80 -15.03
C PHE A 100 10.61 2.67 -16.06
N ASP A 101 10.28 1.45 -15.62
CA ASP A 101 10.26 0.24 -16.44
C ASP A 101 8.96 -0.57 -16.22
N ALA A 102 8.89 -1.76 -16.81
CA ALA A 102 7.73 -2.65 -16.65
C ALA A 102 7.47 -3.03 -15.18
N GLY A 103 8.53 -3.20 -14.37
CA GLY A 103 8.41 -3.49 -12.94
C GLY A 103 7.82 -2.32 -12.16
N SER A 104 8.26 -1.10 -12.47
CA SER A 104 7.69 0.13 -11.90
C SER A 104 6.20 0.29 -12.25
N GLY A 105 5.79 -0.08 -13.47
CA GLY A 105 4.41 -0.05 -13.93
C GLY A 105 3.53 -1.10 -13.23
N ALA A 106 4.04 -2.32 -13.07
CA ALA A 106 3.37 -3.37 -12.30
C ALA A 106 3.20 -2.96 -10.82
N SER A 107 4.20 -2.30 -10.25
CA SER A 107 4.15 -1.75 -8.90
C SER A 107 3.13 -0.62 -8.77
N LEU A 108 3.00 0.27 -9.77
CA LEU A 108 1.99 1.33 -9.80
C LEU A 108 0.57 0.74 -9.71
N MET A 109 0.29 -0.28 -10.51
CA MET A 109 -1.00 -0.98 -10.47
C MET A 109 -1.31 -1.51 -9.06
N GLY A 110 -0.34 -2.20 -8.44
CA GLY A 110 -0.50 -2.73 -7.08
C GLY A 110 -0.78 -1.65 -6.03
N HIS A 111 -0.06 -0.54 -6.10
CA HIS A 111 -0.26 0.60 -5.19
C HIS A 111 -1.59 1.32 -5.41
N ALA A 112 -2.03 1.47 -6.67
CA ALA A 112 -3.32 2.05 -7.00
C ALA A 112 -4.47 1.18 -6.45
N VAL A 113 -4.40 -0.14 -6.66
CA VAL A 113 -5.37 -1.11 -6.11
C VAL A 113 -5.37 -1.07 -4.59
N TYR A 114 -4.19 -1.09 -3.97
CA TYR A 114 -4.03 -0.96 -2.52
C TYR A 114 -4.71 0.32 -1.98
N GLY A 115 -4.37 1.48 -2.56
CA GLY A 115 -4.90 2.77 -2.14
C GLY A 115 -6.42 2.86 -2.27
N LEU A 116 -6.97 2.36 -3.39
CA LEU A 116 -8.41 2.28 -3.62
C LEU A 116 -9.10 1.46 -2.51
N ILE A 117 -8.57 0.28 -2.18
CA ILE A 117 -9.14 -0.59 -1.15
C ILE A 117 -9.07 0.08 0.23
N VAL A 118 -7.93 0.66 0.59
CA VAL A 118 -7.77 1.39 1.85
C VAL A 118 -8.82 2.50 1.97
N GLY A 119 -8.95 3.34 0.94
CA GLY A 119 -9.90 4.45 0.91
C GLY A 119 -11.34 3.99 1.11
N LEU A 120 -11.77 2.97 0.37
CA LEU A 120 -13.13 2.43 0.44
C LEU A 120 -13.42 1.75 1.78
N VAL A 121 -12.55 0.82 2.22
CA VAL A 121 -12.73 0.06 3.46
C VAL A 121 -12.70 0.99 4.67
N ALA A 122 -11.75 1.92 4.71
CA ALA A 122 -11.68 2.89 5.80
C ALA A 122 -12.92 3.78 5.84
N SER A 123 -13.41 4.27 4.69
CA SER A 123 -14.64 5.07 4.63
C SER A 123 -15.86 4.31 5.16
N LEU A 124 -16.03 3.04 4.79
CA LEU A 124 -17.12 2.19 5.28
C LEU A 124 -17.07 2.03 6.80
N ILE A 125 -15.88 1.80 7.38
CA ILE A 125 -15.72 1.66 8.83
C ILE A 125 -16.00 2.99 9.55
N ILE A 126 -15.41 4.08 9.06
CA ILE A 126 -15.54 5.41 9.68
C ILE A 126 -17.00 5.90 9.64
N ARG A 127 -17.76 5.55 8.59
CA ARG A 127 -19.16 5.93 8.45
C ARG A 127 -20.12 5.07 9.26
N ARG A 128 -19.76 3.81 9.57
CA ARG A 128 -20.54 2.90 10.43
C ARG A 128 -20.41 3.19 11.92
N GLY A 129 -19.31 3.81 12.37
CA GLY A 129 -19.13 4.23 13.76
C GLY A 129 -19.91 5.51 14.12
N ARG A 130 -21.05 5.74 13.47
CA ARG A 130 -22.02 6.81 13.74
C ARG A 130 -23.32 6.18 14.17
#